data_AF-A0A1R3JUM5-F1
#
_entry.id   AF-A0A1R3JUM5-F1
#
_cell.length_a   1.000
_cell.length_b   1.000
_cell.length_c   1.000
_cell.angle_alpha   90.00
_cell.angle_beta   90.00
_cell.angle_gamma   90.00
#
_symmetry.space_group_name_H-M   'P 1'
#
loop_
_entity.id
_entity.type
_entity.pdbx_description
1 polymer ?
#
loop_
_entity_poly.entity_id
_entity_poly.type
_entity_poly.pdbx_seq_one_letter_code
_entity_poly.pdbx_strand_id
1 'polypeptide(L)'
;HAVPATKIEDIFCQLPLPYMDEEFKLDLTWRDLVDNKLEPPPYVHIKRNVYLVKKKRDDSDNDIGCTSCGPTCSENCVCRVQCISCSKACRCPETCSNRPFRKEKKIRIVKTELCGWGVEAAEPINKGDFVIEYIGE
;
A
#
# COMPACT_ATOMS: atom_id res chain seq x y z
N HIS A 1 19.43 -1.41 31.59
CA HIS A 1 18.64 -0.19 31.31
C HIS A 1 18.84 0.17 29.84
N ALA A 2 17.84 -0.09 28.99
CA ALA A 2 17.92 0.22 27.56
C ALA A 2 17.38 1.64 27.33
N VAL A 3 18.19 2.47 26.68
CA VAL A 3 17.81 3.83 26.28
C VAL A 3 16.88 3.73 25.07
N PRO A 4 15.72 4.44 25.04
CA PRO A 4 14.84 4.41 23.89
C PRO A 4 15.49 5.19 22.74
N ALA A 5 15.60 4.56 21.56
CA ALA A 5 15.99 5.23 20.33
C ALA A 5 15.03 6.38 20.03
N THR A 6 15.51 7.62 20.14
CA THR A 6 14.70 8.84 19.96
C THR A 6 14.66 9.33 18.51
N LYS A 7 15.38 8.67 17.59
CA LYS A 7 15.43 9.07 16.17
C LYS A 7 15.24 7.85 15.27
N ILE A 8 14.53 8.05 14.16
CA ILE A 8 14.27 7.01 13.14
C ILE A 8 15.58 6.43 12.59
N GLU A 9 16.62 7.27 12.51
CA GLU A 9 17.99 6.91 12.13
C GLU A 9 18.53 5.73 12.96
N ASP A 10 18.29 5.73 14.27
CA ASP A 10 18.79 4.71 15.20
C ASP A 10 18.15 3.32 14.95
N ILE A 11 16.96 3.29 14.33
CA ILE A 11 16.24 2.04 13.99
C ILE A 11 16.89 1.36 12.79
N PHE A 12 17.36 2.13 11.82
CA PHE A 12 17.98 1.60 10.60
C PHE A 12 19.39 1.05 10.86
N CYS A 13 20.11 1.58 11.87
CA CYS A 13 21.40 1.07 12.30
C CYS A 13 21.36 -0.35 12.92
N GLN A 14 20.18 -0.85 13.28
CA GLN A 14 19.99 -2.19 13.89
C GLN A 14 19.79 -3.29 12.84
N LEU A 15 19.66 -2.94 11.56
CA LEU A 15 19.48 -3.91 10.47
C LEU A 15 20.85 -4.46 10.03
N PRO A 16 21.00 -5.79 9.83
CA PRO A 16 22.26 -6.42 9.45
C PRO A 16 22.53 -6.25 7.96
N LEU A 17 22.57 -5.00 7.49
CA LEU A 17 22.97 -4.64 6.15
C LEU A 17 24.36 -4.01 6.23
N PRO A 18 25.30 -4.32 5.32
CA PRO A 18 26.54 -3.59 5.22
C PRO A 18 26.17 -2.14 4.87
N TYR A 19 26.22 -1.26 5.86
CA TYR A 19 26.04 0.17 5.67
C TYR A 19 27.20 0.68 4.83
N MET A 20 26.99 0.74 3.51
CA MET A 20 27.88 1.43 2.58
C MET A 20 27.34 2.86 2.46
N ASP A 21 28.10 3.84 2.96
CA ASP A 21 27.90 5.28 2.71
C ASP A 21 28.17 5.66 1.24
N GLU A 22 27.83 4.79 0.29
CA GLU A 22 27.89 5.13 -1.13
C GLU A 22 26.57 5.78 -1.52
N GLU A 23 26.47 7.07 -1.22
CA GLU A 23 25.44 7.94 -1.77
C GLU A 23 25.53 7.87 -3.30
N PHE A 24 24.51 7.31 -3.95
CA PHE A 24 24.43 7.22 -5.41
C PHE A 24 24.56 8.63 -5.98
N LYS A 25 25.68 8.91 -6.66
CA LYS A 25 25.91 10.18 -7.36
C LYS A 25 25.01 10.26 -8.59
N LEU A 26 23.76 10.68 -8.38
CA LEU A 26 22.85 11.02 -9.46
C LEU A 26 23.31 12.33 -10.10
N ASP A 27 23.59 12.30 -11.40
CA ASP A 27 23.91 13.48 -12.19
C ASP A 27 22.71 14.44 -12.21
N LEU A 28 22.90 15.61 -11.58
CA LEU A 28 21.85 16.61 -11.31
C LEU A 28 21.52 17.48 -12.52
N THR A 29 22.29 17.37 -13.61
CA THR A 29 22.15 18.22 -14.81
C THR A 29 20.80 18.04 -15.53
N TRP A 30 20.06 16.97 -15.25
CA TRP A 30 18.74 16.69 -15.84
C TRP A 30 17.62 17.46 -15.13
N ARG A 31 17.89 18.04 -13.97
CA ARG A 31 16.91 18.63 -13.05
C ARG A 31 16.46 20.02 -13.49
N ASP A 32 17.41 20.85 -13.94
CA ASP A 32 17.15 22.22 -14.41
C ASP A 32 16.24 22.30 -15.65
N LEU A 33 16.14 21.22 -16.44
CA LEU A 33 15.25 21.13 -17.60
C LEU A 33 13.79 20.75 -17.25
N VAL A 34 13.53 20.21 -16.05
CA VAL A 34 12.23 19.64 -15.65
C VAL A 34 11.55 20.46 -14.54
N ASP A 35 12.28 21.35 -13.86
CA ASP A 35 11.84 22.06 -12.65
C ASP A 35 10.74 23.13 -12.84
N ASN A 36 10.29 23.39 -14.07
CA ASN A 36 9.16 24.29 -14.33
C ASN A 36 7.78 23.59 -14.35
N LYS A 37 7.68 22.29 -14.07
CA LYS A 37 6.41 21.56 -14.05
C LYS A 37 5.93 21.30 -12.62
N LEU A 38 4.94 22.09 -12.18
CA LEU A 38 4.26 21.98 -10.88
C LEU A 38 3.34 20.76 -10.75
N GLU A 39 3.23 19.92 -11.79
CA GLU A 39 2.32 18.77 -11.82
C GLU A 39 3.04 17.51 -12.34
N PRO A 40 2.64 16.32 -11.86
CA PRO A 40 3.17 15.07 -12.38
C PRO A 40 2.81 14.88 -13.86
N PRO A 41 3.58 14.08 -14.61
CA PRO A 41 3.21 13.70 -15.98
C PRO A 41 1.78 13.16 -16.02
N PRO A 42 1.01 13.45 -17.09
CA PRO A 42 -0.37 13.01 -17.18
C PRO A 42 -0.45 11.47 -17.15
N TYR A 43 -1.37 10.95 -16.36
CA TYR A 43 -1.64 9.52 -16.25
C TYR A 43 -3.15 9.26 -16.20
N VAL A 44 -3.55 8.05 -16.59
CA VAL A 44 -4.95 7.62 -16.55
C VAL A 44 -5.22 6.93 -15.21
N HIS A 45 -6.20 7.44 -14.47
CA HIS A 45 -6.63 6.81 -13.23
C HIS A 45 -7.46 5.56 -13.53
N ILE A 46 -6.97 4.41 -13.09
CA ILE A 46 -7.66 3.12 -13.18
C ILE A 46 -8.11 2.66 -11.80
N LYS A 47 -9.34 2.15 -11.71
CA LYS A 47 -9.94 1.67 -10.44
C LYS A 47 -9.71 0.18 -10.18
N ARG A 48 -9.13 -0.54 -11.13
CA ARG A 48 -8.89 -1.98 -11.09
C ARG A 48 -7.82 -2.36 -12.12
N ASN A 49 -7.11 -3.46 -11.85
CA ASN A 49 -6.07 -3.96 -12.74
C ASN A 49 -6.61 -4.25 -14.15
N VAL A 50 -5.83 -3.88 -15.17
CA VAL A 50 -6.13 -4.05 -16.59
C VAL A 50 -5.25 -5.16 -17.15
N TYR A 51 -5.77 -6.39 -17.19
CA TYR A 51 -4.99 -7.51 -17.72
C TYR A 51 -4.97 -7.52 -19.25
N LEU A 52 -3.79 -7.28 -19.85
CA LEU A 52 -3.56 -7.39 -21.30
C LEU A 52 -3.88 -8.79 -21.84
N VAL A 53 -3.48 -9.81 -21.08
CA VAL A 53 -3.75 -11.21 -21.39
C VAL A 53 -4.56 -11.82 -20.27
N LYS A 54 -5.84 -12.11 -20.54
CA LYS A 54 -6.71 -12.76 -19.56
C LYS A 54 -6.39 -14.25 -19.51
N LYS A 55 -5.86 -14.72 -18.38
CA LYS A 55 -5.87 -16.15 -18.06
C LYS A 55 -7.32 -16.58 -17.80
N LYS A 56 -7.72 -17.70 -18.38
CA LYS A 56 -9.00 -18.34 -18.07
C LYS A 56 -9.00 -18.70 -16.58
N ARG A 57 -9.93 -18.14 -15.81
CA ARG A 57 -10.20 -18.61 -14.46
C ARG A 57 -11.13 -19.81 -14.57
N ASP A 58 -10.94 -20.78 -13.70
CA ASP A 58 -11.90 -21.87 -13.58
C ASP A 58 -13.17 -21.27 -12.94
N ASP A 59 -14.33 -21.36 -13.61
CA ASP A 59 -15.60 -20.78 -13.16
C ASP A 59 -16.22 -21.56 -11.98
N SER A 60 -15.42 -22.37 -11.26
CA SER A 60 -15.88 -23.05 -10.05
C SER A 60 -16.07 -21.99 -8.97
N ASP A 61 -17.31 -21.50 -8.89
CA ASP A 61 -17.82 -20.55 -7.89
C ASP A 61 -17.87 -21.21 -6.50
N ASN A 62 -16.69 -21.52 -5.97
CA ASN A 62 -16.51 -21.88 -4.57
C ASN A 62 -16.35 -20.60 -3.74
N ASP A 63 -17.27 -19.62 -3.89
CA ASP A 63 -17.34 -18.46 -3.00
C ASP A 63 -17.88 -18.86 -1.62
N ILE A 64 -17.13 -19.72 -0.94
CA ILE A 64 -17.35 -20.11 0.44
C ILE A 64 -16.83 -18.93 1.26
N GLY A 65 -17.69 -17.93 1.46
CA GLY A 65 -17.39 -16.79 2.31
C GLY A 65 -16.92 -17.22 3.72
N CYS A 66 -16.26 -16.33 4.45
CA CYS A 66 -15.73 -16.63 5.78
C CYS A 66 -16.76 -17.37 6.67
N THR A 67 -16.40 -18.57 7.14
CA THR A 67 -17.29 -19.48 7.88
C THR A 67 -17.18 -19.36 9.40
N SER A 68 -16.04 -18.89 9.90
CA SER A 68 -15.71 -18.77 11.33
C SER A 68 -15.66 -17.32 11.81
N CYS A 69 -16.43 -16.43 11.20
CA CYS A 69 -16.52 -15.04 11.66
C CYS A 69 -17.47 -14.95 12.88
N GLY A 70 -17.08 -14.20 13.91
CA GLY A 70 -18.00 -13.76 14.97
C GLY A 70 -18.97 -12.67 14.47
N PRO A 71 -19.38 -11.68 15.30
CA PRO A 71 -20.23 -10.59 14.84
C PRO A 71 -19.56 -9.70 13.77
N THR A 72 -18.23 -9.65 13.77
CA THR A 72 -17.41 -8.93 12.79
C THR A 72 -16.09 -9.67 12.54
N CYS A 73 -15.63 -9.74 11.29
CA CYS A 73 -14.26 -10.15 11.00
C CYS A 73 -13.30 -9.12 11.62
N SER A 74 -12.46 -9.54 12.55
CA SER A 74 -11.36 -8.74 13.13
C SER A 74 -10.04 -9.44 12.83
N GLU A 75 -9.06 -9.38 13.73
CA GLU A 75 -7.73 -9.99 13.57
C GLU A 75 -7.76 -11.52 13.43
N ASN A 76 -8.67 -12.20 14.13
CA ASN A 76 -8.75 -13.66 14.13
C ASN A 76 -9.56 -14.25 12.96
N CYS A 77 -9.89 -13.43 11.96
CA CYS A 77 -10.59 -13.92 10.77
C CYS A 77 -9.66 -14.84 9.96
N VAL A 78 -10.11 -16.06 9.67
CA VAL A 78 -9.33 -17.04 8.88
C VAL A 78 -8.88 -16.46 7.54
N CYS A 79 -9.76 -15.75 6.84
CA CYS A 79 -9.40 -15.08 5.59
C CYS A 79 -8.30 -14.02 5.81
N ARG A 80 -8.40 -13.20 6.87
CA ARG A 80 -7.40 -12.17 7.18
C ARG A 80 -6.03 -12.77 7.46
N VAL A 81 -5.96 -13.81 8.27
CA VAL A 81 -4.72 -14.54 8.60
C VAL A 81 -4.09 -15.16 7.35
N GLN A 82 -4.90 -15.51 6.35
CA GLN A 82 -4.47 -16.03 5.05
C GLN A 82 -4.21 -14.94 4.00
N CYS A 83 -4.27 -13.65 4.36
CA CYS A 83 -4.15 -12.52 3.43
C CYS A 83 -5.22 -12.54 2.30
N ILE A 84 -6.40 -13.08 2.59
CA ILE A 84 -7.56 -13.13 1.70
C ILE A 84 -8.61 -12.13 2.19
N SER A 85 -9.14 -11.32 1.27
CA SER A 85 -10.27 -10.44 1.58
C SER A 85 -11.57 -11.25 1.67
N CYS A 86 -12.45 -10.88 2.60
CA CYS A 86 -13.77 -11.48 2.70
C CYS A 86 -14.61 -11.13 1.48
N SER A 87 -15.17 -12.13 0.82
CA SER A 87 -16.12 -11.94 -0.26
C SER A 87 -17.48 -11.45 0.24
N LYS A 88 -18.42 -11.26 -0.70
CA LYS A 88 -19.81 -10.91 -0.39
C LYS A 88 -20.53 -12.03 0.35
N ALA A 89 -20.14 -13.29 0.16
CA ALA A 89 -20.70 -14.44 0.86
C ALA A 89 -20.32 -14.52 2.35
N CYS A 90 -19.43 -13.64 2.84
CA CYS A 90 -19.13 -13.53 4.27
C CYS A 90 -20.39 -13.16 5.07
N ARG A 91 -20.60 -13.83 6.21
CA ARG A 91 -21.77 -13.64 7.10
C ARG A 91 -21.73 -12.33 7.90
N CYS A 92 -20.64 -11.58 7.85
CA CYS A 92 -20.54 -10.28 8.51
C CYS A 92 -21.43 -9.23 7.81
N PRO A 93 -21.78 -8.13 8.51
CA PRO A 93 -22.40 -6.97 7.88
C PRO A 93 -21.56 -6.39 6.73
N GLU A 94 -22.14 -5.50 5.94
CA GLU A 94 -21.42 -4.78 4.86
C GLU A 94 -20.23 -3.97 5.36
N THR A 95 -20.18 -3.66 6.66
CA THR A 95 -19.07 -3.02 7.36
C THR A 95 -17.96 -4.00 7.78
N CYS A 96 -17.93 -5.22 7.24
CA CYS A 96 -16.87 -6.20 7.48
C CYS A 96 -15.48 -5.58 7.30
N SER A 97 -14.68 -5.57 8.37
CA SER A 97 -13.36 -4.92 8.35
C SER A 97 -12.33 -5.63 7.46
N ASN A 98 -12.60 -6.89 7.06
CA ASN A 98 -11.75 -7.65 6.14
C ASN A 98 -12.15 -7.46 4.67
N ARG A 99 -12.65 -6.26 4.32
CA ARG A 99 -12.93 -5.82 2.93
C ARG A 99 -12.15 -4.52 2.64
N PRO A 100 -10.81 -4.51 2.72
CA PRO A 100 -10.00 -3.28 2.74
C PRO A 100 -10.04 -2.49 1.42
N PHE A 101 -10.13 -3.18 0.28
CA PHE A 101 -10.15 -2.58 -1.06
C PHE A 101 -11.41 -1.73 -1.38
N ARG A 102 -12.30 -1.52 -0.40
CA ARG A 102 -13.47 -0.64 -0.54
C ARG A 102 -13.16 0.82 -0.26
N LYS A 103 -12.15 1.11 0.57
CA LYS A 103 -11.84 2.46 1.03
C LYS A 103 -10.34 2.64 1.22
N GLU A 104 -9.77 3.47 0.38
CA GLU A 104 -8.38 3.89 0.43
C GLU A 104 -8.20 5.05 1.41
N LYS A 105 -6.97 5.23 1.87
CA LYS A 105 -6.56 6.38 2.69
C LYS A 105 -6.32 7.60 1.80
N LYS A 106 -6.58 8.78 2.36
CA LYS A 106 -6.26 10.05 1.72
C LYS A 106 -4.75 10.24 1.67
N ILE A 107 -4.23 10.49 0.48
CA ILE A 107 -2.83 10.79 0.23
C ILE A 107 -2.70 12.11 -0.55
N ARG A 108 -1.55 12.77 -0.41
CA ARG A 108 -1.19 13.99 -1.14
C ARG A 108 0.04 13.74 -1.99
N ILE A 109 0.02 14.18 -3.24
CA ILE A 109 1.16 14.11 -4.15
C ILE A 109 2.14 15.23 -3.81
N VAL A 110 3.43 14.91 -3.71
CA VAL A 110 4.49 15.87 -3.40
C VAL A 110 5.69 15.69 -4.33
N LYS A 111 6.41 16.78 -4.61
CA LYS A 111 7.69 16.73 -5.32
C LYS A 111 8.80 16.50 -4.29
N THR A 112 9.59 15.45 -4.50
CA THR A 112 10.78 15.14 -3.68
C THR A 112 12.02 15.79 -4.28
N GLU A 113 13.05 15.99 -3.46
CA GLU A 113 14.29 16.65 -3.88
C GLU A 113 15.06 15.83 -4.93
N LEU A 114 15.17 14.51 -4.74
CA LEU A 114 16.04 13.66 -5.56
C LEU A 114 15.32 12.57 -6.36
N CYS A 115 14.08 12.21 -5.99
CA CYS A 115 13.42 10.98 -6.47
C CYS A 115 12.16 11.24 -7.31
N GLY A 116 11.96 12.47 -7.80
CA GLY A 116 10.78 12.82 -8.59
C GLY A 116 9.54 13.04 -7.71
N TRP A 117 8.42 12.42 -8.06
CA TRP A 117 7.14 12.59 -7.36
C TRP A 117 6.95 11.49 -6.31
N GLY A 118 6.45 11.87 -5.14
CA GLY A 118 6.14 10.98 -4.03
C GLY A 118 4.74 11.26 -3.47
N VAL A 119 4.40 10.55 -2.39
CA VAL A 119 3.12 10.69 -1.70
C VAL A 119 3.30 10.82 -0.19
N GLU A 120 2.46 11.64 0.42
CA GLU A 120 2.38 11.83 1.87
C GLU A 120 0.98 11.48 2.38
N ALA A 121 0.88 11.06 3.64
CA ALA A 121 -0.41 10.83 4.28
C ALA A 121 -1.18 12.15 4.46
N ALA A 122 -2.42 12.22 3.98
CA ALA A 122 -3.31 13.37 4.17
C ALA A 122 -4.36 13.12 5.28
N GLU A 123 -4.26 11.98 5.98
CA GLU A 123 -5.03 11.65 7.18
C GLU A 123 -4.22 10.72 8.09
N PRO A 124 -4.59 10.56 9.38
CA PRO A 124 -3.92 9.62 10.27
C PRO A 124 -4.02 8.16 9.78
N ILE A 125 -2.90 7.45 9.82
CA ILE A 125 -2.78 6.03 9.45
C ILE A 125 -2.30 5.27 10.68
N ASN A 126 -3.13 4.34 11.17
CA ASN A 126 -2.77 3.48 12.29
C ASN A 126 -2.03 2.23 11.78
N LYS A 127 -1.30 1.57 12.68
CA LYS A 127 -0.68 0.28 12.38
C LYS A 127 -1.76 -0.73 11.94
N GLY A 128 -1.54 -1.37 10.79
CA GLY A 128 -2.47 -2.36 10.23
C GLY A 128 -3.56 -1.77 9.33
N ASP A 129 -3.62 -0.44 9.17
CA ASP A 129 -4.53 0.18 8.22
C ASP A 129 -4.12 -0.14 6.77
N PHE A 130 -5.11 -0.47 5.96
CA PHE A 130 -4.96 -0.49 4.51
C PHE A 130 -4.77 0.94 4.01
N VAL A 131 -3.77 1.16 3.14
CA VAL A 131 -3.45 2.48 2.57
C VAL A 131 -4.08 2.62 1.19
N ILE A 132 -3.55 1.93 0.19
CA ILE A 132 -4.02 1.98 -1.20
C ILE A 132 -3.65 0.67 -1.92
N GLU A 133 -4.42 0.31 -2.95
CA GLU A 133 -4.06 -0.79 -3.84
C GLU A 133 -3.08 -0.31 -4.91
N TYR A 134 -2.05 -1.12 -5.20
CA TYR A 134 -1.19 -0.86 -6.34
C TYR A 134 -1.86 -1.39 -7.62
N ILE A 135 -2.42 -0.48 -8.41
CA ILE A 135 -3.22 -0.81 -9.59
C ILE A 135 -2.46 -0.46 -10.88
N GLY A 136 -2.44 -1.39 -11.84
CA GLY A 136 -1.71 -1.25 -13.10
C GLY A 136 -2.28 -2.07 -14.26
N GLU A 137 -1.54 -2.05 -15.36
CA GLU A 137 -1.70 -2.91 -16.54
C GLU A 137 -0.74 -4.12 -16.46
#